data_AF-A0A959Z0Q1-F1
#
_entry.id   AF-A0A959Z0Q1-F1
#
_cell.length_a   1.000
_cell.length_b   1.000
_cell.length_c   1.000
_cell.angle_alpha   90.00
_cell.angle_beta   90.00
_cell.angle_gamma   90.00
#
_symmetry.space_group_name_H-M   'P 1'
#
loop_
_entity.id
_entity.type
_entity.pdbx_description
1 polymer ?
#
loop_
_entity_poly.entity_id
_entity_poly.type
_entity_poly.pdbx_seq_one_letter_code
_entity_poly.pdbx_strand_id
1 'polypeptide(L)'
;MKKLLQLVRESLADTERDYTRMGVRRAIVLLSIPMVLELSMESLFALVDVFFVGRISTAAVAAVGLTESVLIVVYSIAWGLSMGVTAVVSRRTGEKDKEGAAISAMQGLWVALAVSLALGIPLFVF
;
A
#
# COMPACT_ATOMS: atom_id res chain seq x y z
N MET A 1 9.93 -26.03 11.40
CA MET A 1 10.71 -25.30 10.36
C MET A 1 10.25 -25.57 8.94
N LYS A 2 10.18 -26.83 8.45
CA LYS A 2 9.76 -27.13 7.05
C LYS A 2 8.36 -26.58 6.67
N LYS A 3 7.37 -26.67 7.58
CA LYS A 3 6.02 -26.09 7.38
C LYS A 3 6.02 -24.56 7.24
N LEU A 4 6.91 -23.86 7.95
CA LEU A 4 7.00 -22.39 7.91
C LEU A 4 7.60 -21.93 6.57
N LEU A 5 8.70 -22.56 6.16
CA LEU A 5 9.35 -22.31 4.86
C LEU A 5 8.39 -22.61 3.69
N GLN A 6 7.56 -23.64 3.81
CA GLN A 6 6.54 -23.94 2.81
C GLN A 6 5.45 -22.87 2.76
N LEU A 7 4.98 -22.35 3.89
CA LEU A 7 3.99 -21.26 3.92
C LEU A 7 4.52 -19.98 3.29
N VAL A 8 5.76 -19.61 3.58
CA VAL A 8 6.43 -18.44 2.97
C VAL A 8 6.60 -18.63 1.46
N ARG A 9 7.02 -19.82 1.04
CA ARG A 9 7.11 -20.14 -0.39
C ARG A 9 5.73 -20.13 -1.07
N GLU A 10 4.69 -20.64 -0.39
CA GLU A 10 3.32 -20.64 -0.90
C GLU A 10 2.72 -19.23 -0.99
N SER A 11 3.04 -18.32 -0.07
CA SER A 11 2.54 -16.94 -0.11
C SER A 11 3.24 -16.07 -1.16
N LEU A 12 4.50 -16.40 -1.48
CA LEU A 12 5.30 -15.68 -2.49
C LEU A 12 5.19 -16.30 -3.90
N ALA A 13 4.67 -17.52 -4.02
CA ALA A 13 4.44 -18.16 -5.30
C ALA A 13 3.18 -17.60 -5.94
N ASP A 14 3.28 -17.14 -7.18
CA ASP A 14 2.16 -16.64 -7.97
C ASP A 14 1.17 -17.77 -8.26
N THR A 15 0.18 -17.92 -7.38
CA THR A 15 -0.85 -18.96 -7.46
C THR A 15 -2.19 -18.26 -7.33
N GLU A 16 -3.00 -18.27 -8.39
CA GLU A 16 -4.39 -17.80 -8.29
C GLU A 16 -5.18 -18.74 -7.35
N ARG A 17 -5.34 -18.30 -6.10
CA ARG A 17 -6.12 -19.02 -5.08
C ARG A 17 -7.33 -18.21 -4.67
N ASP A 18 -8.45 -18.90 -4.58
CA ASP A 18 -9.68 -18.32 -4.02
C ASP A 18 -9.59 -18.30 -2.49
N TYR A 19 -9.14 -17.17 -1.94
CA TYR A 19 -9.01 -16.94 -0.50
C TYR A 19 -10.35 -16.99 0.26
N THR A 20 -11.49 -16.95 -0.46
CA THR A 20 -12.83 -17.05 0.16
C THR A 20 -13.23 -18.48 0.50
N ARG A 21 -12.61 -19.48 -0.14
CA ARG A 21 -12.96 -20.91 0.06
C ARG A 21 -12.11 -21.62 1.10
N MET A 22 -11.01 -21.00 1.52
CA MET A 22 -10.09 -21.57 2.49
C MET A 22 -10.38 -21.09 3.91
N GLY A 23 -9.92 -21.84 4.92
CA GLY A 23 -10.12 -21.45 6.31
C GLY A 23 -9.48 -20.08 6.60
N VAL A 24 -10.23 -19.20 7.28
CA VAL A 24 -9.86 -17.81 7.59
C VAL A 24 -8.44 -17.70 8.18
N ARG A 25 -8.09 -18.57 9.13
CA ARG A 25 -6.74 -18.58 9.74
C ARG A 25 -5.62 -18.76 8.70
N ARG A 26 -5.82 -19.63 7.71
CA ARG A 26 -4.81 -19.88 6.66
C ARG A 26 -4.76 -18.73 5.66
N ALA A 27 -5.90 -18.13 5.32
CA ALA A 27 -5.95 -16.96 4.43
C ALA A 27 -5.19 -15.77 5.05
N ILE A 28 -5.44 -15.47 6.33
CA ILE A 28 -4.75 -14.39 7.05
C ILE A 28 -3.24 -14.62 7.05
N VAL A 29 -2.78 -15.85 7.33
CA VAL A 29 -1.33 -16.15 7.32
C VAL A 29 -0.73 -15.98 5.92
N LEU A 30 -1.41 -16.43 4.87
CA LEU A 30 -0.88 -16.29 3.51
C LEU A 30 -0.82 -14.83 3.03
N LEU A 31 -1.79 -13.99 3.42
CA LEU A 31 -1.81 -12.57 3.05
C LEU A 31 -0.93 -11.68 3.95
N SER A 32 -0.75 -12.04 5.22
CA SER A 32 0.08 -11.26 6.14
C SER A 32 1.58 -11.37 5.85
N ILE A 33 2.05 -12.51 5.32
CA ILE A 33 3.47 -12.67 4.96
C ILE A 33 3.93 -11.63 3.92
N PRO A 34 3.28 -11.50 2.75
CA PRO A 34 3.67 -10.48 1.77
C PRO A 34 3.43 -9.05 2.29
N MET A 35 2.37 -8.81 3.07
CA MET A 35 2.10 -7.50 3.67
C MET A 35 3.17 -7.06 4.67
N VAL A 36 3.65 -7.97 5.52
CA VAL A 36 4.77 -7.67 6.45
C VAL A 36 6.05 -7.42 5.67
N LEU A 37 6.28 -8.16 4.57
CA LEU A 37 7.43 -7.94 3.70
C LEU A 37 7.36 -6.55 3.06
N GLU A 38 6.21 -6.15 2.54
CA GLU A 38 5.95 -4.81 1.99
C GLU A 38 6.30 -3.71 3.00
N LEU A 39 5.73 -3.77 4.22
CA LEU A 39 6.00 -2.79 5.29
C LEU A 39 7.47 -2.78 5.73
N SER A 40 8.14 -3.94 5.68
CA SER A 40 9.57 -4.05 5.98
C SER A 40 10.42 -3.38 4.89
N MET A 41 10.03 -3.52 3.63
CA MET A 41 10.69 -2.84 2.50
C MET A 41 10.46 -1.32 2.55
N GLU A 42 9.26 -0.87 2.90
CA GLU A 42 8.96 0.55 3.12
C GLU A 42 9.85 1.15 4.22
N SER A 43 9.95 0.46 5.36
CA SER A 43 10.83 0.89 6.47
C SER A 43 12.31 0.91 6.09
N LEU A 44 12.75 -0.08 5.31
CA LEU A 44 14.14 -0.14 4.80
C LEU A 44 14.41 1.00 3.81
N PHE A 45 13.44 1.33 2.95
CA PHE A 45 13.54 2.43 2.01
C PHE A 45 13.73 3.77 2.75
N ALA A 46 12.94 4.04 3.79
CA ALA A 46 13.10 5.24 4.61
C ALA A 46 14.50 5.33 5.26
N LEU A 47 15.04 4.21 5.75
CA LEU A 47 16.41 4.14 6.30
C LEU A 47 17.47 4.47 5.26
N VAL A 48 17.34 3.90 4.06
CA VAL A 48 18.27 4.11 2.96
C VAL A 48 18.21 5.56 2.48
N ASP A 49 17.02 6.14 2.37
CA ASP A 49 16.82 7.54 1.98
C ASP A 49 17.55 8.50 2.92
N VAL A 50 17.29 8.39 4.23
CA VAL A 50 17.97 9.22 5.25
C VAL A 50 19.48 9.01 5.22
N PHE A 51 19.96 7.78 4.98
CA PHE A 51 21.39 7.51 4.87
C PHE A 51 22.04 8.23 3.68
N PHE A 52 21.40 8.24 2.51
CA PHE A 52 21.92 8.95 1.34
C PHE A 52 21.84 10.47 1.51
N VAL A 53 20.72 11.00 2.02
CA VAL A 53 20.57 12.44 2.29
C VAL A 53 21.57 12.90 3.36
N GLY A 54 21.82 12.06 4.37
CA GLY A 54 22.79 12.32 5.44
C GLY A 54 24.23 12.47 4.97
N ARG A 55 24.59 11.90 3.81
CA ARG A 55 25.91 12.10 3.21
C ARG A 55 26.08 13.47 2.57
N ILE A 56 25.00 14.20 2.30
CA ILE A 56 25.05 15.54 1.70
C ILE A 56 25.35 16.58 2.78
N SER A 57 24.48 16.69 3.77
CA SER A 57 24.69 17.52 4.96
C SER A 57 23.65 17.21 6.04
N THR A 58 23.96 17.58 7.28
CA THR A 58 22.99 17.53 8.40
C THR A 58 21.78 18.44 8.15
N ALA A 59 21.98 19.58 7.49
CA ALA A 59 20.91 20.49 7.10
C ALA A 59 19.96 19.87 6.07
N ALA A 60 20.47 19.05 5.15
CA ALA A 60 19.65 18.35 4.16
C ALA A 60 18.72 17.32 4.82
N VAL A 61 19.22 16.55 5.81
CA VAL A 61 18.38 15.61 6.57
C VAL A 61 17.28 16.34 7.35
N ALA A 62 17.62 17.46 7.97
CA ALA A 62 16.65 18.29 8.69
C ALA A 62 15.56 18.83 7.76
N ALA A 63 15.94 19.26 6.55
CA ALA A 63 15.00 19.72 5.53
C ALA A 63 14.07 18.58 5.07
N VAL A 64 14.61 17.39 4.79
CA VAL A 64 13.81 16.21 4.40
C VAL A 64 12.81 15.82 5.49
N GLY A 65 13.24 15.73 6.75
CA GLY A 65 12.36 15.39 7.86
C GLY A 65 11.23 16.41 8.08
N LEU A 66 11.51 17.70 7.86
CA LEU A 66 10.49 18.77 7.88
C LEU A 66 9.49 18.58 6.73
N THR A 67 9.97 18.36 5.51
CA THR A 67 9.08 18.13 4.36
C THR A 67 8.24 16.87 4.52
N GLU A 68 8.81 15.79 5.05
CA GLU A 68 8.11 14.53 5.26
C GLU A 68 7.00 14.66 6.30
N SER A 69 7.23 15.42 7.37
CA SER A 69 6.19 15.73 8.37
C SER A 69 4.97 16.41 7.76
N VAL A 70 5.18 17.30 6.78
CA VAL A 70 4.10 17.97 6.03
C VAL A 70 3.46 16.99 5.04
N LEU A 71 4.25 16.19 4.33
CA LEU A 71 3.76 15.22 3.35
C LEU A 71 2.90 14.13 3.98
N ILE A 72 3.16 13.70 5.22
CA ILE A 72 2.31 12.73 5.94
C ILE A 72 0.85 13.22 6.02
N VAL A 73 0.61 14.52 6.20
CA VAL A 73 -0.76 15.08 6.23
C VAL A 73 -1.42 14.91 4.86
N VAL A 74 -0.70 15.18 3.79
CA VAL A 74 -1.20 15.01 2.41
C VAL A 74 -1.44 13.53 2.10
N TYR A 75 -0.49 12.65 2.44
CA TYR A 75 -0.59 11.21 2.24
C TYR A 75 -1.69 10.56 3.05
N SER A 76 -2.05 11.10 4.21
CA SER A 76 -3.16 10.56 5.02
C SER A 76 -4.49 10.52 4.25
N ILE A 77 -4.75 11.52 3.41
CA ILE A 77 -5.93 11.58 2.53
C ILE A 77 -5.85 10.48 1.47
N ALA A 78 -4.68 10.32 0.86
CA ALA A 78 -4.43 9.31 -0.16
C ALA A 78 -4.56 7.88 0.40
N TRP A 79 -3.99 7.61 1.58
CA TRP A 79 -4.15 6.34 2.29
C TRP A 79 -5.60 6.07 2.65
N GLY A 80 -6.33 7.06 3.16
CA GLY A 80 -7.75 6.92 3.48
C GLY A 80 -8.59 6.54 2.25
N LEU A 81 -8.36 7.21 1.12
CA LEU A 81 -9.03 6.89 -0.14
C LEU A 81 -8.66 5.49 -0.63
N SER A 82 -7.37 5.14 -0.61
CA SER A 82 -6.87 3.82 -1.01
C SER A 82 -7.50 2.70 -0.18
N MET A 83 -7.57 2.86 1.14
CA MET A 83 -8.22 1.90 2.02
C MET A 83 -9.73 1.77 1.72
N GLY A 84 -10.41 2.89 1.47
CA GLY A 84 -11.82 2.91 1.10
C GLY A 84 -12.11 2.17 -0.20
N VAL A 85 -11.34 2.43 -1.26
CA VAL A 85 -11.47 1.74 -2.56
C VAL A 85 -11.16 0.26 -2.40
N THR A 86 -10.06 -0.09 -1.71
CA THR A 86 -9.68 -1.48 -1.44
C THR A 86 -10.78 -2.22 -0.69
N ALA A 87 -11.43 -1.61 0.29
CA ALA A 87 -12.53 -2.23 1.04
C ALA A 87 -13.75 -2.52 0.15
N VAL A 88 -14.15 -1.57 -0.71
CA VAL A 88 -15.28 -1.76 -1.65
C VAL A 88 -14.96 -2.86 -2.67
N VAL A 89 -13.77 -2.83 -3.26
CA VAL A 89 -13.33 -3.84 -4.24
C VAL A 89 -13.22 -5.21 -3.58
N SER A 90 -12.66 -5.29 -2.37
CA SER A 90 -12.55 -6.54 -1.60
C SER A 90 -13.93 -7.13 -1.30
N ARG A 91 -14.92 -6.30 -0.96
CA ARG A 91 -16.30 -6.76 -0.71
C ARG A 91 -16.93 -7.36 -1.97
N ARG A 92 -16.88 -6.65 -3.10
CA ARG A 92 -17.45 -7.14 -4.38
C ARG A 92 -16.73 -8.38 -4.89
N THR A 93 -15.41 -8.44 -4.69
CA THR A 93 -14.62 -9.64 -4.99
C THR A 93 -15.06 -10.83 -4.14
N GLY A 94 -15.34 -10.61 -2.85
CA GLY A 94 -15.89 -11.62 -1.94
C GLY A 94 -17.30 -12.11 -2.33
N GLU A 95 -18.13 -11.23 -2.90
CA GLU A 95 -19.46 -11.55 -3.45
C GLU A 95 -19.39 -12.32 -4.79
N LYS A 96 -18.18 -12.54 -5.33
CA LYS A 96 -17.93 -13.12 -6.67
C LYS A 96 -18.45 -12.27 -7.83
N ASP A 97 -18.75 -11.00 -7.57
CA ASP A 97 -19.13 -10.01 -8.58
C ASP A 97 -17.87 -9.35 -9.17
N LYS A 98 -17.27 -10.03 -10.15
CA LYS A 98 -16.05 -9.54 -10.83
C LYS A 98 -16.30 -8.25 -11.61
N GLU A 99 -17.47 -8.11 -12.22
CA GLU A 99 -17.83 -6.95 -13.02
C GLU A 99 -18.02 -5.72 -12.13
N GLY A 100 -18.78 -5.86 -11.04
CA GLY A 100 -18.91 -4.82 -10.04
C GLY A 100 -17.57 -4.47 -9.39
N ALA A 101 -16.70 -5.44 -9.09
CA ALA A 101 -15.36 -5.16 -8.55
C ALA A 101 -14.52 -4.31 -9.52
N ALA A 102 -14.53 -4.65 -10.81
CA ALA A 102 -13.81 -3.90 -11.85
C ALA A 102 -14.34 -2.46 -12.00
N ILE A 103 -15.67 -2.29 -12.01
CA ILE A 103 -16.30 -0.95 -12.07
C ILE A 103 -15.92 -0.12 -10.84
N SER A 104 -15.95 -0.70 -9.63
CA SER A 104 -15.53 0.00 -8.42
C SER A 104 -14.05 0.38 -8.43
N ALA A 105 -13.19 -0.50 -8.92
CA ALA A 105 -11.76 -0.21 -9.04
C ALA A 105 -11.53 0.96 -10.01
N MET A 106 -12.21 0.97 -11.16
CA MET A 106 -12.10 2.05 -12.13
C MET A 106 -12.66 3.39 -11.60
N GLN A 107 -13.79 3.36 -10.91
CA GLN A 107 -14.35 4.53 -10.25
C GLN A 107 -13.39 5.05 -9.16
N GLY A 108 -12.82 4.15 -8.36
CA GLY A 108 -11.81 4.48 -7.36
C GLY A 108 -10.58 5.15 -7.97
N LEU A 109 -10.10 4.64 -9.11
CA LEU A 109 -9.00 5.25 -9.88
C LEU A 109 -9.35 6.68 -10.36
N TRP A 110 -10.55 6.90 -10.89
CA TRP A 110 -10.99 8.24 -11.30
C TRP A 110 -11.06 9.21 -10.13
N VAL A 111 -11.59 8.77 -8.98
CA VAL A 111 -11.63 9.58 -7.76
C VAL A 111 -10.20 9.87 -7.27
N ALA A 112 -9.32 8.86 -7.26
CA ALA A 112 -7.92 9.04 -6.87
C ALA A 112 -7.20 10.02 -7.77
N LEU A 113 -7.42 9.97 -9.08
CA LEU A 113 -6.85 10.91 -10.04
C LEU A 113 -7.37 12.34 -9.80
N ALA A 114 -8.67 12.50 -9.60
CA ALA A 114 -9.28 13.80 -9.33
C ALA A 114 -8.73 14.42 -8.03
N VAL A 115 -8.64 13.63 -6.96
CA VAL A 115 -8.07 14.08 -5.68
C VAL A 115 -6.58 14.39 -5.83
N SER A 116 -5.83 13.55 -6.54
CA SER A 116 -4.40 13.77 -6.79
C SER A 116 -4.14 15.06 -7.58
N LEU A 117 -4.96 15.39 -8.58
CA LEU A 117 -4.85 16.64 -9.32
C LEU A 117 -5.25 17.83 -8.46
N ALA A 118 -6.33 17.71 -7.69
CA ALA A 118 -6.81 18.76 -6.81
C ALA A 118 -5.81 19.11 -5.69
N LEU A 119 -5.09 18.12 -5.16
CA LEU A 119 -4.05 18.34 -4.16
C LEU A 119 -2.71 18.71 -4.79
N GLY A 120 -2.32 18.06 -5.89
CA GLY A 120 -1.00 18.20 -6.49
C GLY A 120 -0.79 19.52 -7.24
N ILE A 121 -1.80 20.04 -7.94
CA ILE A 121 -1.67 21.30 -8.69
C ILE A 121 -1.41 22.48 -7.75
N PRO A 122 -2.18 22.70 -6.67
CA PRO A 122 -1.87 23.76 -5.72
C PRO A 122 -0.50 23.60 -5.06
N LEU A 123 -0.14 22.38 -4.66
CA LEU A 123 1.16 22.10 -4.02
C LEU A 123 2.37 22.31 -4.94
N PHE A 124 2.16 22.19 -6.26
CA PHE A 124 3.21 22.43 -7.25
C PHE A 124 3.37 23.93 -7.56
N VAL A 125 2.28 24.69 -7.47
CA VAL A 125 2.24 26.12 -7.80
C VAL A 125 2.69 27.00 -6.62
N PHE A 126 2.46 26.55 -5.39
CA PHE A 126 2.79 27.27 -4.15
C PHE A 126 3.92 26.59 -3.39
#